data_AF-A0ABD3NPH1-F1
#
_entry.id   AF-A0ABD3NPH1-F1
#
_cell.length_a   1.000
_cell.length_b   1.000
_cell.length_c   1.000
_cell.angle_alpha   90.00
_cell.angle_beta   90.00
_cell.angle_gamma   90.00
#
_symmetry.space_group_name_H-M   'P 1'
#
loop_
_entity.id
_entity.type
_entity.pdbx_description
1 polymer ?
#
loop_
_entity_poly.entity_id
_entity_poly.type
_entity_poly.pdbx_seq_one_letter_code
_entity_poly.pdbx_strand_id
1 'polypeptide(L)'
;MAPICHVLYRIAVAAKDKVTFFDMESSSTIHSCEMPIHFREDGGASLHPSGNKFIAGGSDLWVRVFDFHTGQELECRKGQYGPIRCLRYHPDGISYATESEDGTIRLWKTDP
;
A
#
# COMPACT_ATOMS: atom_id res chain seq x y z
N MET A 1 -23.07 -13.21 -17.07
CA MET A 1 -21.93 -12.27 -17.07
C MET A 1 -21.68 -11.90 -15.63
N ALA A 2 -20.54 -12.28 -15.06
CA ALA A 2 -20.15 -11.80 -13.73
C ALA A 2 -19.85 -10.30 -13.83
N PRO A 3 -20.27 -9.46 -12.86
CA PRO A 3 -19.90 -8.06 -12.87
C PRO A 3 -18.38 -7.98 -12.85
N ILE A 4 -17.81 -7.23 -13.79
CA ILE A 4 -16.39 -6.96 -13.86
C ILE A 4 -16.04 -6.28 -12.53
N CYS A 5 -15.16 -6.90 -11.75
CA CYS A 5 -14.81 -6.42 -10.42
C CYS A 5 -14.13 -5.06 -10.55
N HIS A 6 -14.83 -3.96 -10.19
CA HIS A 6 -14.36 -2.57 -10.25
C HIS A 6 -13.08 -2.28 -9.45
N VAL A 7 -12.54 -3.27 -8.73
CA VAL A 7 -11.25 -3.17 -8.02
C VAL A 7 -10.06 -3.30 -8.98
N LEU A 8 -10.23 -3.94 -10.13
CA LEU A 8 -9.13 -4.22 -11.09
C LEU A 8 -8.57 -2.97 -11.78
N TYR A 9 -9.30 -1.85 -11.75
CA TYR A 9 -8.90 -0.61 -12.40
C TYR A 9 -8.50 0.47 -11.39
N ARG A 10 -7.99 0.09 -10.21
CA ARG A 10 -7.52 1.07 -9.22
C ARG A 10 -6.02 1.02 -9.03
N ILE A 11 -5.39 2.18 -8.90
CA ILE A 11 -3.99 2.30 -8.51
C ILE A 11 -3.88 3.16 -7.26
N ALA A 12 -2.86 2.88 -6.44
CA ALA A 12 -2.47 3.72 -5.31
C ALA A 12 -1.12 4.35 -5.61
N VAL A 13 -0.98 5.64 -5.31
CA VAL A 13 0.26 6.39 -5.48
C VAL A 13 0.57 7.11 -4.17
N ALA A 14 1.76 6.92 -3.64
CA ALA A 14 2.23 7.63 -2.46
C ALA A 14 3.00 8.89 -2.87
N ALA A 15 2.71 10.02 -2.23
CA ALA A 15 3.42 11.28 -2.44
C ALA A 15 3.32 12.17 -1.20
N LYS A 16 4.42 12.80 -0.80
CA LYS A 16 4.52 13.64 0.40
C LYS A 16 4.03 12.90 1.65
N ASP A 17 2.90 13.27 2.21
CA ASP A 17 2.27 12.69 3.40
C ASP A 17 0.98 11.94 3.05
N LYS A 18 0.76 11.59 1.77
CA LYS A 18 -0.51 11.00 1.34
C LYS A 18 -0.33 9.78 0.47
N VAL A 19 -1.34 8.93 0.51
CA VAL A 19 -1.62 7.95 -0.54
C VAL A 19 -2.88 8.40 -1.27
N THR A 20 -2.79 8.56 -2.58
CA THR A 20 -3.91 8.92 -3.45
C THR A 20 -4.31 7.73 -4.31
N PHE A 21 -5.62 7.52 -4.43
CA PHE A 21 -6.19 6.43 -5.22
C PHE A 21 -6.85 6.97 -6.48
N PHE A 22 -6.60 6.29 -7.60
CA PHE A 22 -7.15 6.65 -8.89
C PHE A 22 -7.97 5.51 -9.46
N ASP A 23 -9.07 5.86 -10.10
CA ASP A 23 -9.84 4.97 -10.94
C ASP A 23 -9.37 5.13 -12.38
N MET A 24 -8.88 4.03 -12.96
CA MET A 24 -8.26 3.99 -14.27
C MET A 24 -9.29 3.87 -15.40
N GLU A 25 -10.52 3.47 -15.09
CA GLU A 25 -11.61 3.44 -16.06
C GLU A 25 -12.08 4.87 -16.38
N SER A 26 -12.28 5.68 -15.35
CA SER A 26 -12.69 7.09 -15.46
C SER A 26 -11.54 8.09 -15.50
N SER A 27 -10.29 7.64 -15.29
CA SER A 27 -9.10 8.50 -15.16
C SER A 27 -9.27 9.61 -14.10
N SER A 28 -9.90 9.26 -12.98
CA SER A 28 -10.26 10.21 -11.93
C SER A 28 -9.66 9.83 -10.57
N THR A 29 -9.47 10.83 -9.71
CA THR A 29 -9.10 10.60 -8.31
C THR A 29 -10.32 10.11 -7.54
N ILE A 30 -10.17 8.99 -6.83
CA ILE A 30 -11.20 8.46 -5.92
C ILE A 30 -11.16 9.25 -4.62
N HIS A 31 -10.04 9.15 -3.87
CA HIS A 31 -9.78 9.91 -2.65
C HIS A 31 -8.30 9.84 -2.28
N SER A 32 -7.93 10.45 -1.15
CA SER A 32 -6.59 10.37 -0.56
C SER A 32 -6.66 10.11 0.94
N CYS A 33 -5.65 9.42 1.47
CA CYS A 33 -5.48 9.19 2.90
C CYS A 33 -4.19 9.89 3.36
N GLU A 34 -4.29 10.65 4.46
CA GLU A 34 -3.13 11.20 5.16
C GLU A 34 -2.39 10.09 5.89
N MET A 35 -1.07 10.07 5.75
CA MET A 35 -0.20 9.04 6.31
C MET A 35 0.60 9.61 7.48
N PRO A 36 0.88 8.80 8.51
CA PRO A 36 1.74 9.21 9.63
C PRO A 36 3.23 9.26 9.25
N ILE A 37 3.55 9.26 7.95
CA ILE A 37 4.90 9.22 7.39
C ILE A 37 5.01 10.20 6.21
N HIS A 38 6.20 10.78 6.05
CA HIS A 38 6.53 11.57 4.87
C HIS A 38 7.31 10.72 3.88
N PHE A 39 6.68 10.33 2.77
CA PHE A 39 7.31 9.80 1.57
C PHE A 39 8.19 10.91 0.97
N ARG A 40 9.50 10.86 1.26
CA ARG A 40 10.50 11.78 0.71
C ARG A 40 10.92 11.33 -0.69
N GLU A 41 12.15 10.83 -0.83
CA GLU A 41 12.62 10.25 -2.10
C GLU A 41 12.05 8.83 -2.30
N ASP A 42 11.22 8.39 -1.36
CA ASP A 42 11.04 6.99 -1.12
C ASP A 42 9.72 6.55 -0.52
N GLY A 43 9.46 5.26 -0.72
CA GLY A 43 8.30 4.57 -0.19
C GLY A 43 7.28 4.36 -1.29
N GLY A 44 6.15 3.80 -0.88
CA GLY A 44 5.11 3.45 -1.83
C GLY A 44 3.85 3.04 -1.13
N ALA A 45 2.85 2.72 -1.96
CA ALA A 45 1.60 2.14 -1.53
C ALA A 45 1.20 1.02 -2.49
N SER A 46 0.47 0.03 -1.98
CA SER A 46 -0.14 -1.01 -2.80
C SER A 46 -1.54 -1.31 -2.29
N LEU A 47 -2.51 -1.33 -3.20
CA LEU A 47 -3.86 -1.79 -2.91
C LEU A 47 -3.88 -3.29 -2.65
N HIS A 48 -4.69 -3.70 -1.67
CA HIS A 48 -5.05 -5.09 -1.50
C HIS A 48 -6.01 -5.51 -2.64
N PRO A 49 -5.92 -6.74 -3.19
CA PRO A 49 -6.79 -7.21 -4.26
C PRO A 49 -8.30 -7.18 -3.97
N SER A 50 -8.70 -7.19 -2.69
CA SER A 50 -10.11 -7.01 -2.28
C SER A 50 -10.61 -5.57 -2.42
N GLY A 51 -9.72 -4.59 -2.51
CA GLY A 51 -10.06 -3.17 -2.57
C GLY A 51 -10.43 -2.54 -1.23
N ASN A 52 -10.42 -3.31 -0.13
CA ASN A 52 -10.85 -2.82 1.18
C ASN A 52 -9.69 -2.35 2.06
N LYS A 53 -8.45 -2.64 1.66
CA LYS A 53 -7.24 -2.30 2.42
C LYS A 53 -6.14 -1.84 1.47
N PHE A 54 -5.13 -1.18 2.02
CA PHE A 54 -3.87 -0.95 1.33
C PHE A 54 -2.72 -1.00 2.31
N ILE A 55 -1.52 -1.21 1.78
CA ILE A 55 -0.27 -1.07 2.53
C ILE A 55 0.46 0.19 2.11
N ALA A 56 1.17 0.79 3.05
CA ALA A 56 2.14 1.85 2.77
C ALA A 56 3.38 1.67 3.66
N GLY A 57 4.50 2.19 3.18
CA GLY A 57 5.78 2.16 3.90
C GLY A 57 6.80 3.09 3.28
N GLY A 58 7.78 3.53 4.06
CA GLY A 58 8.77 4.51 3.61
C GLY A 58 9.94 4.63 4.59
N SER A 59 10.32 5.87 4.90
CA SER A 59 11.55 6.19 5.64
C SER A 59 11.55 5.81 7.12
N ASP A 60 10.39 5.53 7.73
CA ASP A 60 10.29 5.17 9.14
C ASP A 60 10.51 3.67 9.41
N LEU A 61 10.79 2.87 8.38
CA LEU A 61 11.07 1.42 8.42
C LEU A 61 9.85 0.54 8.71
N TRP A 62 8.66 1.12 8.88
CA TRP A 62 7.44 0.38 9.18
C TRP A 62 6.67 0.07 7.91
N VAL A 63 6.08 -1.13 7.88
CA VAL A 63 5.01 -1.45 6.94
C VAL A 63 3.69 -1.27 7.67
N ARG A 64 2.81 -0.41 7.14
CA ARG A 64 1.51 -0.12 7.73
C ARG A 64 0.41 -0.65 6.83
N VAL A 65 -0.63 -1.21 7.44
CA VAL A 65 -1.86 -1.65 6.76
C VAL A 65 -2.97 -0.68 7.16
N PHE A 66 -3.71 -0.18 6.18
CA PHE A 66 -4.77 0.78 6.37
C PHE A 66 -6.10 0.26 5.82
N ASP A 67 -7.20 0.68 6.43
CA ASP A 67 -8.52 0.57 5.84
C ASP A 67 -8.64 1.56 4.67
N PHE A 68 -9.07 1.09 3.52
CA PHE A 68 -9.17 1.90 2.31
C PHE A 68 -10.20 3.02 2.42
N HIS A 69 -11.32 2.77 3.09
CA HIS A 69 -12.46 3.70 3.12
C HIS A 69 -12.29 4.77 4.20
N THR A 70 -11.76 4.40 5.36
CA THR A 70 -11.61 5.31 6.49
C THR A 70 -10.23 5.94 6.59
N GLY A 71 -9.21 5.34 5.94
CA GLY A 71 -7.81 5.74 6.11
C GLY A 71 -7.24 5.38 7.49
N GLN A 72 -7.98 4.62 8.30
CA GLN A 72 -7.52 4.20 9.63
C GLN A 72 -6.38 3.19 9.51
N GLU A 73 -5.32 3.38 10.29
CA GLU A 73 -4.27 2.38 10.47
C GLU A 73 -4.83 1.17 11.22
N LEU A 74 -4.80 0.02 10.59
CA LEU A 74 -5.27 -1.26 11.14
C LEU A 74 -4.13 -2.03 11.81
N GLU A 75 -2.93 -1.94 11.22
CA GLU A 75 -1.78 -2.71 11.66
C GLU A 75 -0.48 -1.99 11.30
N CYS A 76 0.55 -2.19 12.12
CA CYS A 76 1.89 -1.68 11.89
C CYS A 76 2.92 -2.78 12.18
N ARG A 77 3.78 -3.08 11.20
CA ARG A 77 4.75 -4.18 11.26
C ARG A 77 6.18 -3.68 11.16
N LYS A 78 6.98 -4.08 12.14
CA LYS A 78 8.42 -3.84 12.18
C LYS A 78 9.18 -5.03 11.61
N GLY A 79 10.35 -4.78 11.02
CA GLY A 79 11.26 -5.83 10.57
C GLY A 79 12.21 -5.41 9.45
N GLN A 80 11.99 -4.24 8.85
CA GLN A 80 12.98 -3.62 7.97
C GLN A 80 14.09 -2.98 8.80
N TYR A 81 15.33 -3.03 8.29
CA TYR A 81 16.46 -2.30 8.88
C TYR A 81 16.92 -1.12 8.02
N GLY A 82 16.21 -0.85 6.92
CA GLY A 82 16.45 0.29 6.04
C GLY A 82 15.13 0.85 5.49
N PRO A 83 15.13 2.12 5.07
CA PRO A 83 13.97 2.75 4.45
C PRO A 83 13.36 1.91 3.32
N ILE A 84 12.03 1.81 3.28
CA ILE A 84 11.33 1.01 2.25
C ILE A 84 11.29 1.81 0.95
N ARG A 85 11.68 1.19 -0.17
CA ARG A 85 11.61 1.81 -1.52
C ARG A 85 10.40 1.34 -2.30
N CYS A 86 10.06 0.06 -2.18
CA CYS A 86 8.94 -0.54 -2.91
C CYS A 86 8.19 -1.54 -2.04
N LEU A 87 6.89 -1.67 -2.30
CA LEU A 87 6.02 -2.66 -1.70
C LEU A 87 4.90 -3.05 -2.67
N ARG A 88 4.54 -4.34 -2.67
CA ARG A 88 3.53 -4.88 -3.59
C ARG A 88 2.77 -6.03 -2.95
N TYR A 89 1.44 -5.93 -2.97
CA TYR A 89 0.57 -7.07 -2.68
C TYR A 89 0.70 -8.13 -3.78
N HIS A 90 0.74 -9.39 -3.35
CA HIS A 90 0.47 -10.49 -4.26
C HIS A 90 -1.04 -10.52 -4.59
N PRO A 91 -1.45 -10.90 -5.81
CA PRO A 91 -2.87 -11.00 -6.17
C PRO A 91 -3.68 -11.98 -5.31
N ASP A 92 -3.04 -12.89 -4.56
CA ASP A 92 -3.73 -13.75 -3.60
C ASP A 92 -4.34 -12.99 -2.41
N GLY A 93 -3.90 -11.76 -2.14
CA GLY A 93 -4.33 -10.95 -1.01
C GLY A 93 -3.91 -11.47 0.37
N ILE A 94 -3.13 -12.54 0.46
CA ILE A 94 -2.63 -13.09 1.74
C ILE A 94 -1.15 -12.84 1.95
N SER A 95 -0.46 -12.28 0.96
CA SER A 95 0.95 -11.96 1.06
C SER A 95 1.33 -10.67 0.32
N TYR A 96 2.45 -10.08 0.74
CA TYR A 96 3.06 -8.94 0.06
C TYR A 96 4.58 -8.95 0.24
N ALA A 97 5.28 -8.33 -0.70
CA ALA A 97 6.72 -8.16 -0.66
C ALA A 97 7.10 -6.69 -0.45
N THR A 98 8.26 -6.49 0.16
CA THR A 98 8.85 -5.16 0.41
C THR A 98 10.33 -5.20 0.05
N GLU A 99 10.83 -4.11 -0.52
CA GLU A 99 12.24 -3.89 -0.79
C GLU A 99 12.73 -2.67 0.00
N SER A 100 13.92 -2.79 0.58
CA SER A 100 14.49 -1.88 1.56
C SER A 100 15.91 -1.49 1.20
N GLU A 101 16.31 -0.27 1.55
CA GLU A 101 17.70 0.20 1.43
C GLU A 101 18.71 -0.62 2.25
N ASP A 102 18.26 -1.48 3.16
CA ASP A 102 19.15 -2.44 3.81
C ASP A 102 19.65 -3.55 2.88
N GLY A 103 19.29 -3.48 1.59
CA GLY A 103 19.72 -4.41 0.56
C GLY A 103 18.95 -5.72 0.55
N THR A 104 17.82 -5.79 1.26
CA THR A 104 17.02 -7.01 1.36
C THR A 104 15.59 -6.85 0.84
N ILE A 105 15.04 -7.97 0.41
CA ILE A 105 13.61 -8.13 0.11
C ILE A 105 13.01 -9.03 1.17
N ARG A 106 11.86 -8.63 1.72
CA ARG A 106 11.12 -9.41 2.73
C ARG A 106 9.74 -9.78 2.21
N LEU A 107 9.34 -11.03 2.46
CA LEU A 107 7.99 -11.54 2.20
C LEU A 107 7.20 -11.55 3.52
N TRP A 108 5.99 -11.00 3.46
CA TRP A 108 5.09 -10.91 4.60
C TRP A 108 3.82 -11.68 4.28
N LYS A 109 3.30 -12.41 5.29
CA LYS A 109 1.98 -13.02 5.23
C LYS A 109 1.01 -12.19 6.05
N THR A 110 -0.13 -11.82 5.51
CA THR A 110 -1.20 -11.26 6.33
C THR A 110 -1.80 -12.38 7.17
N ASP A 111 -2.17 -12.09 8.41
CA ASP A 111 -2.85 -13.11 9.21
C ASP A 111 -4.21 -13.48 8.58
N PRO A 112 -4.66 -14.73 8.74
CA PRO A 112 -5.95 -15.20 8.22
C PRO A 112 -7.15 -14.37 8.70
#